data_AF-X1VXX4-F1
#
_entry.id   AF-X1VXX4-F1
#
_cell.length_a   1.000
_cell.length_b   1.000
_cell.length_c   1.000
_cell.angle_alpha   90.00
_cell.angle_beta   90.00
_cell.angle_gamma   90.00
#
_symmetry.space_group_name_H-M   'P 1'
#
loop_
_entity.id
_entity.type
_entity.pdbx_description
1 polymer ?
#
loop_
_entity_poly.entity_id
_entity_poly.type
_entity_poly.pdbx_seq_one_letter_code
_entity_poly.pdbx_strand_id
1 'polypeptide(L)'
;NGCITGRASHRNPNMAQVPAAYSPYGKECRELFHAPNDWILIGSDAKALELRCLAGYLALWDDGEYGNVVIDDTQDIHTYNQKMFGVGTRDISKRLLYAVLYGAGFLKAGSIVNPNEKDPDELRSFGRTAINSFLKGIPALQELKRQLAATLGSRGFLIGLDKRPLYCRSEFKALNVLLQAAGAVIMKQVVINIHEE
;
A
#
# COMPACT_ATOMS: atom_id res chain seq x y z
N ASN A 1 -3.59 -0.14 21.07
CA ASN A 1 -3.32 0.37 19.69
C ASN A 1 -4.46 1.28 19.25
N GLY A 2 -4.17 2.50 18.78
CA GLY A 2 -5.18 3.43 18.25
C GLY A 2 -5.68 3.10 16.85
N CYS A 3 -4.98 2.23 16.12
CA CYS A 3 -5.35 1.76 14.78
C CYS A 3 -5.49 0.23 14.76
N ILE A 4 -6.47 -0.31 14.03
CA ILE A 4 -6.67 -1.77 13.88
C ILE A 4 -5.46 -2.46 13.26
N THR A 5 -4.76 -1.77 12.35
CA THR A 5 -3.52 -2.25 11.71
C THR A 5 -2.31 -2.11 12.61
N GLY A 6 -2.44 -1.53 13.81
CA GLY A 6 -1.34 -1.38 14.77
C GLY A 6 -0.27 -0.36 14.38
N ARG A 7 -0.51 0.44 13.32
CA ARG A 7 0.29 1.64 13.03
C ARG A 7 0.28 2.60 14.24
N ALA A 8 1.36 3.36 14.39
CA ALA A 8 1.43 4.42 15.38
C ALA A 8 0.36 5.49 15.08
N SER A 9 -0.34 5.93 16.12
CA SER A 9 -1.33 7.02 16.06
C SER A 9 -0.79 8.21 16.86
N HIS A 10 -0.92 9.42 16.32
CA HIS A 10 -0.37 10.63 16.93
C HIS A 10 -1.48 11.51 17.50
N ARG A 11 -1.19 12.15 18.64
CA ARG A 11 -2.09 13.11 19.31
C ARG A 11 -1.26 14.18 20.01
N ASN A 12 -1.80 15.40 20.06
CA ASN A 12 -1.23 16.53 20.80
C ASN A 12 0.26 16.83 20.48
N PRO A 13 0.65 17.08 19.21
CA PRO A 13 -0.19 17.24 18.02
C PRO A 13 -0.37 15.94 17.21
N ASN A 14 -1.34 15.92 16.31
CA ASN A 14 -1.47 14.81 15.36
C ASN A 14 -0.51 15.02 14.18
N MET A 15 0.71 14.50 14.31
CA MET A 15 1.76 14.61 13.29
C MET A 15 1.37 14.05 11.92
N ALA A 16 0.44 13.09 11.87
CA ALA A 16 -0.04 12.53 10.60
C ALA A 16 -1.01 13.47 9.84
N GLN A 17 -1.33 14.65 10.40
CA GLN A 17 -2.17 15.67 9.76
C GLN A 17 -1.39 16.92 9.35
N VAL A 18 -0.06 16.95 9.55
CA VAL A 18 0.77 18.03 9.00
C VAL A 18 0.74 17.93 7.46
N PRO A 19 0.35 19.00 6.73
CA PRO A 19 0.18 18.92 5.28
C PRO A 19 1.44 18.42 4.56
N ALA A 20 1.27 17.67 3.48
CA ALA A 20 2.40 17.24 2.66
C ALA A 20 3.03 18.46 1.96
N ALA A 21 4.33 18.41 1.66
CA ALA A 21 5.06 19.56 1.10
C ALA A 21 4.48 20.12 -0.22
N TYR A 22 3.75 19.30 -0.98
CA TYR A 22 3.06 19.72 -2.21
C TYR A 22 1.64 20.27 -1.99
N SER A 23 1.12 20.18 -0.77
CA SER A 23 -0.20 20.70 -0.39
C SER A 23 -0.08 22.17 0.03
N PRO A 24 -1.19 22.96 0.01
CA PRO A 24 -1.18 24.33 0.50
C PRO A 24 -0.57 24.43 1.90
N TYR A 25 0.35 25.39 2.08
CA TYR A 25 1.12 25.66 3.31
C TYR A 25 2.01 24.50 3.80
N GLY A 26 2.21 23.45 2.99
CA GLY A 26 2.90 22.24 3.44
C GLY A 26 4.40 22.40 3.66
N LYS A 27 5.06 23.33 2.96
CA LYS A 27 6.48 23.62 3.19
C LYS A 27 6.63 24.43 4.47
N GLU A 28 5.87 25.52 4.56
CA GLU A 28 5.85 26.45 5.68
C GLU A 28 5.52 25.75 7.00
N CYS A 29 4.49 24.89 7.02
CA CYS A 29 4.15 24.11 8.22
C CYS A 29 5.26 23.14 8.63
N ARG A 30 6.00 22.55 7.67
CA ARG A 30 7.07 21.58 7.95
C ARG A 30 8.38 22.25 8.36
N GLU A 31 8.65 23.45 7.86
CA GLU A 31 9.84 24.26 8.20
C GLU A 31 9.85 24.67 9.69
N LEU A 32 8.69 24.68 10.36
CA LEU A 32 8.60 24.89 11.81
C LEU A 32 9.25 23.76 12.63
N PHE A 33 9.48 22.59 12.03
CA PHE A 33 10.15 21.46 12.68
C PHE A 33 11.63 21.47 12.30
N HIS A 34 12.45 22.11 13.12
CA HIS A 34 13.90 22.20 12.90
C HIS A 34 14.69 21.63 14.08
N ALA A 35 15.95 21.29 13.83
CA ALA A 35 16.87 20.88 14.88
C ALA A 35 17.25 22.06 15.79
N PRO A 36 17.58 21.82 17.06
CA PRO A 36 18.24 22.81 17.92
C PRO A 36 19.56 23.31 17.32
N ASN A 37 20.09 24.41 17.89
CA ASN A 37 21.43 24.91 17.53
C ASN A 37 22.48 23.81 17.70
N ASP A 38 23.44 23.76 16.78
CA ASP A 38 24.51 22.76 16.72
C ASP A 38 24.06 21.32 16.43
N TRP A 39 22.79 21.10 16.09
CA TRP A 39 22.23 19.81 15.68
C TRP A 39 21.71 19.86 14.25
N ILE A 40 21.62 18.68 13.62
CA ILE A 40 20.97 18.49 12.32
C ILE A 40 19.75 17.57 12.47
N LEU A 41 18.71 17.84 11.69
CA LEU A 41 17.53 16.98 11.63
C LEU A 41 17.70 15.99 10.48
N ILE A 42 17.73 14.69 10.80
CA ILE A 42 17.84 13.62 9.81
C ILE A 42 16.46 12.96 9.64
N GLY A 43 16.00 12.88 8.39
CA GLY A 43 14.81 12.13 8.00
C GLY A 43 15.18 10.78 7.39
N SER A 44 14.55 9.71 7.86
CA SER A 44 14.64 8.38 7.25
C SER A 44 13.24 7.88 6.91
N ASP A 45 13.05 7.38 5.69
CA ASP A 45 11.77 6.88 5.19
C ASP A 45 11.91 5.49 4.55
N ALA A 46 10.92 4.64 4.78
CA ALA A 46 10.87 3.31 4.21
C ALA A 46 10.28 3.34 2.79
N LYS A 47 11.16 3.47 1.79
CA LYS A 47 10.80 3.52 0.36
C LYS A 47 9.88 2.36 -0.04
N ALA A 48 8.66 2.71 -0.47
CA ALA A 48 7.64 1.78 -0.97
C ALA A 48 7.28 0.64 0.02
N LEU A 49 7.24 0.94 1.33
CA LEU A 49 7.00 -0.05 2.40
C LEU A 49 5.83 -1.01 2.13
N GLU A 50 4.65 -0.50 1.76
CA GLU A 50 3.48 -1.37 1.54
C GLU A 50 3.65 -2.30 0.33
N LEU A 51 4.39 -1.84 -0.69
CA LEU A 51 4.69 -2.66 -1.86
C LEU A 51 5.73 -3.74 -1.56
N ARG A 52 6.72 -3.42 -0.72
CA ARG A 52 7.68 -4.40 -0.20
C ARG A 52 6.99 -5.42 0.72
N CYS A 53 6.02 -4.99 1.53
CA CYS A 53 5.17 -5.91 2.29
C CYS A 53 4.38 -6.84 1.36
N LEU A 54 3.82 -6.29 0.27
CA LEU A 54 3.12 -7.10 -0.73
C LEU A 54 4.07 -8.15 -1.31
N ALA A 55 5.24 -7.74 -1.81
CA ALA A 55 6.26 -8.65 -2.33
C ALA A 55 6.59 -9.79 -1.36
N GLY A 56 6.78 -9.47 -0.08
CA GLY A 56 7.05 -10.48 0.95
C GLY A 56 5.92 -11.51 1.11
N TYR A 57 4.66 -11.12 0.95
CA TYR A 57 3.54 -12.07 0.92
C TYR A 57 3.44 -12.83 -0.40
N LEU A 58 3.72 -12.18 -1.53
CA LEU A 58 3.67 -12.82 -2.85
C LEU A 58 4.74 -13.92 -3.01
N ALA A 59 5.87 -13.78 -2.33
CA ALA A 59 6.97 -14.77 -2.29
C ALA A 59 6.53 -16.19 -1.93
N LEU A 60 5.37 -16.35 -1.28
CA LEU A 60 4.77 -17.67 -1.02
C LEU A 60 4.33 -18.42 -2.29
N TRP A 61 4.17 -17.70 -3.41
CA TRP A 61 3.65 -18.23 -4.68
C TRP A 61 4.48 -17.85 -5.90
N ASP A 62 5.32 -16.81 -5.84
CA ASP A 62 6.16 -16.35 -6.97
C ASP A 62 7.67 -16.49 -6.74
N ASP A 63 8.09 -17.20 -5.68
CA ASP A 63 9.52 -17.40 -5.33
C ASP A 63 10.31 -16.08 -5.23
N GLY A 64 9.61 -14.98 -4.87
CA GLY A 64 10.20 -13.66 -4.71
C GLY A 64 10.38 -12.86 -5.99
N GLU A 65 9.85 -13.31 -7.14
CA GLU A 65 9.94 -12.61 -8.43
C GLU A 65 9.48 -11.16 -8.32
N TYR A 66 8.30 -10.91 -7.74
CA TYR A 66 7.80 -9.54 -7.57
C TYR A 66 8.70 -8.71 -6.65
N GLY A 67 9.28 -9.35 -5.61
CA GLY A 67 10.24 -8.72 -4.71
C GLY A 67 11.49 -8.24 -5.43
N ASN A 68 12.06 -9.07 -6.30
CA ASN A 68 13.24 -8.73 -7.10
C ASN A 68 12.98 -7.50 -7.98
N VAL A 69 11.79 -7.40 -8.60
CA VAL A 69 11.40 -6.22 -9.39
C VAL A 69 11.20 -4.98 -8.51
N VAL A 70 10.67 -5.13 -7.28
CA VAL A 70 10.40 -4.01 -6.37
C VAL A 70 11.68 -3.42 -5.75
N ILE A 71 12.70 -4.25 -5.51
CA ILE A 71 13.94 -3.82 -4.86
C ILE A 71 15.04 -3.39 -5.84
N ASP A 72 14.94 -3.79 -7.10
CA ASP A 72 15.90 -3.43 -8.14
C ASP A 72 15.68 -1.98 -8.61
N ASP A 73 16.59 -1.09 -8.22
CA ASP A 73 16.55 0.33 -8.58
C ASP A 73 16.79 0.58 -10.08
N THR A 74 17.26 -0.42 -10.84
CA THR A 74 17.37 -0.34 -12.31
C THR A 74 16.03 -0.64 -13.01
N GLN A 75 15.05 -1.20 -12.30
CA GLN A 75 13.73 -1.52 -12.81
C GLN A 75 12.68 -0.48 -12.37
N ASP A 76 11.89 0.03 -13.31
CA ASP A 76 10.73 0.85 -12.97
C ASP A 76 9.51 -0.04 -12.68
N ILE A 77 9.29 -0.33 -11.40
CA ILE A 77 8.13 -1.09 -10.91
C ILE A 77 6.79 -0.53 -11.40
N HIS A 78 6.69 0.78 -11.66
CA HIS A 78 5.46 1.35 -12.17
C HIS A 78 5.25 1.04 -13.65
N THR A 79 6.33 0.94 -14.43
CA THR A 79 6.31 0.49 -15.83
C THR A 79 6.02 -1.01 -15.90
N TYR A 80 6.60 -1.82 -15.01
CA TYR A 80 6.24 -3.24 -14.85
C TYR A 80 4.74 -3.39 -14.58
N ASN A 81 4.23 -2.71 -13.54
CA ASN A 81 2.81 -2.76 -13.20
C ASN A 81 1.92 -2.16 -14.30
N GLN A 82 2.39 -1.16 -15.05
CA GLN A 82 1.65 -0.58 -16.18
C GLN A 82 1.35 -1.63 -17.24
N LYS A 83 2.34 -2.46 -17.57
CA LYS A 83 2.16 -3.59 -18.51
C LYS A 83 1.14 -4.59 -17.96
N MET A 84 1.19 -4.90 -16.67
CA MET A 84 0.25 -5.83 -16.03
C MET A 84 -1.18 -5.29 -15.97
N PHE A 85 -1.36 -4.00 -15.71
CA PHE A 85 -2.67 -3.34 -15.75
C PHE A 85 -3.20 -3.17 -17.19
N GLY A 86 -2.31 -3.08 -18.19
CA GLY A 86 -2.67 -2.79 -19.58
C GLY A 86 -3.15 -1.35 -19.77
N VAL A 87 -2.51 -0.37 -19.09
CA VAL A 87 -2.94 1.04 -19.10
C VAL A 87 -1.94 1.97 -19.77
N GLY A 88 -2.43 3.13 -20.23
CA GLY A 88 -1.67 4.04 -21.10
C GLY A 88 -0.52 4.78 -20.43
N THR A 89 -0.51 4.96 -19.10
CA THR A 89 0.53 5.75 -18.42
C THR A 89 0.98 5.17 -17.08
N ARG A 90 2.21 5.52 -16.70
CA ARG A 90 2.80 5.22 -15.40
C ARG A 90 2.01 5.82 -14.23
N ASP A 91 1.46 7.02 -14.39
CA ASP A 91 0.65 7.67 -13.35
C ASP A 91 -0.65 6.90 -13.07
N ILE A 92 -1.36 6.48 -14.13
CA ILE A 92 -2.56 5.64 -14.03
C ILE A 92 -2.20 4.33 -13.33
N SER A 93 -1.12 3.66 -13.74
CA SER A 93 -0.61 2.42 -13.11
C SER A 93 -0.35 2.60 -11.62
N LYS A 94 0.37 3.65 -11.22
CA LYS A 94 0.66 3.96 -9.81
C LYS A 94 -0.63 4.16 -9.02
N ARG A 95 -1.57 4.96 -9.54
CA ARG A 95 -2.85 5.24 -8.88
C ARG A 95 -3.72 3.99 -8.76
N LEU A 96 -3.75 3.15 -9.80
CA LEU A 96 -4.48 1.88 -9.79
C LEU A 96 -3.89 0.89 -8.79
N LEU A 97 -2.56 0.75 -8.74
CA LEU A 97 -1.89 -0.12 -7.78
C LEU A 97 -2.36 0.22 -6.36
N TYR A 98 -2.21 1.48 -5.94
CA TYR A 98 -2.68 1.90 -4.62
C TYR A 98 -4.20 1.73 -4.46
N ALA A 99 -5.01 2.09 -5.46
CA ALA A 99 -6.45 1.89 -5.36
C ALA A 99 -6.82 0.40 -5.12
N VAL A 100 -6.20 -0.52 -5.85
CA VAL A 100 -6.42 -1.97 -5.72
C VAL A 100 -5.94 -2.48 -4.36
N LEU A 101 -4.76 -2.06 -3.90
CA LEU A 101 -4.25 -2.43 -2.57
C LEU A 101 -5.17 -1.95 -1.45
N TYR A 102 -5.89 -0.85 -1.65
CA TYR A 102 -6.88 -0.30 -0.71
C TYR A 102 -8.31 -0.82 -0.94
N GLY A 103 -8.49 -1.82 -1.81
CA GLY A 103 -9.78 -2.47 -2.01
C GLY A 103 -10.75 -1.71 -2.91
N ALA A 104 -10.25 -0.86 -3.82
CA ALA A 104 -11.10 -0.17 -4.78
C ALA A 104 -11.85 -1.18 -5.68
N GLY A 105 -13.17 -0.97 -5.80
CA GLY A 105 -14.00 -1.70 -6.75
C GLY A 105 -13.84 -1.18 -8.19
N PHE A 106 -14.51 -1.85 -9.13
CA PHE A 106 -14.38 -1.56 -10.57
C PHE A 106 -14.73 -0.13 -10.94
N LEU A 107 -15.77 0.47 -10.35
CA LEU A 107 -16.16 1.86 -10.66
C LEU A 107 -15.04 2.86 -10.34
N LYS A 108 -14.41 2.74 -9.16
CA LYS A 108 -13.33 3.63 -8.75
C LYS A 108 -12.09 3.41 -9.60
N ALA A 109 -11.74 2.15 -9.88
CA ALA A 109 -10.64 1.83 -10.79
C ALA A 109 -10.87 2.40 -12.19
N GLY A 110 -12.08 2.28 -12.73
CA GLY A 110 -12.49 2.86 -14.00
C GLY A 110 -12.26 4.37 -14.07
N SER A 111 -12.66 5.10 -13.03
CA SER A 111 -12.47 6.55 -12.95
C SER A 111 -11.00 6.99 -12.90
N ILE A 112 -10.09 6.07 -12.54
CA ILE A 112 -8.64 6.29 -12.60
C ILE A 112 -8.12 6.01 -14.02
N VAL A 113 -8.63 4.97 -14.68
CA VAL A 113 -8.28 4.62 -16.06
C VAL A 113 -8.72 5.72 -17.03
N ASN A 114 -9.98 6.16 -16.92
CA ASN A 114 -10.55 7.22 -17.76
C ASN A 114 -11.29 8.25 -16.89
N PRO A 115 -10.65 9.37 -16.53
CA PRO A 115 -11.27 10.40 -15.68
C PRO A 115 -12.32 11.25 -16.39
N ASN A 116 -12.32 11.26 -17.72
CA ASN A 116 -13.24 12.04 -18.53
C ASN A 116 -14.58 11.32 -18.73
N GLU A 117 -14.58 9.99 -18.66
CA GLU A 117 -15.79 9.18 -18.71
C GLU A 117 -16.70 9.44 -17.48
N LYS A 118 -18.02 9.46 -17.73
CA LYS A 118 -19.06 9.72 -16.73
C LYS A 118 -20.09 8.59 -16.64
N ASP A 119 -20.19 7.74 -17.66
CA ASP A 119 -21.07 6.57 -17.63
C ASP A 119 -20.55 5.53 -16.60
N PRO A 120 -21.34 5.21 -15.55
CA PRO A 120 -20.94 4.23 -14.54
C PRO A 120 -20.64 2.83 -15.07
N ASP A 121 -21.32 2.38 -16.12
CA ASP A 121 -21.15 1.02 -16.64
C ASP A 121 -19.90 0.90 -17.51
N GLU A 122 -19.58 1.93 -18.31
CA GLU A 122 -18.29 2.04 -19.01
C GLU A 122 -17.13 2.12 -18.00
N LEU A 123 -17.25 2.94 -16.96
CA LEU A 123 -16.25 3.00 -15.89
C LEU A 123 -16.05 1.63 -15.23
N ARG A 124 -17.12 0.90 -14.91
CA ARG A 124 -17.00 -0.46 -14.37
C ARG A 124 -16.32 -1.40 -15.37
N SER A 125 -16.57 -1.27 -16.66
CA SER A 125 -15.92 -2.05 -17.71
C SER A 125 -14.41 -1.80 -17.76
N PHE A 126 -13.98 -0.54 -17.80
CA PHE A 126 -12.56 -0.16 -17.75
C PHE A 126 -11.87 -0.67 -16.49
N GLY A 127 -12.48 -0.45 -15.33
CA GLY A 127 -11.92 -0.87 -14.06
C GLY A 127 -11.85 -2.39 -13.90
N ARG A 128 -12.86 -3.12 -14.39
CA ARG A 128 -12.86 -4.59 -14.41
C ARG A 128 -11.75 -5.12 -15.31
N THR A 129 -11.60 -4.55 -16.51
CA THR A 129 -10.54 -4.93 -17.44
C THR A 129 -9.17 -4.72 -16.80
N ALA A 130 -8.89 -3.53 -16.28
CA ALA A 130 -7.59 -3.23 -15.67
C ALA A 130 -7.29 -4.13 -14.45
N ILE A 131 -8.24 -4.32 -13.54
CA ILE A 131 -8.05 -5.16 -12.35
C ILE A 131 -7.84 -6.63 -12.75
N ASN A 132 -8.63 -7.16 -13.68
CA ASN A 132 -8.50 -8.54 -14.11
C ASN A 132 -7.19 -8.79 -14.87
N SER A 133 -6.76 -7.86 -15.72
CA SER A 133 -5.46 -7.92 -16.38
C SER A 133 -4.33 -7.96 -15.36
N PHE A 134 -4.40 -7.12 -14.33
CA PHE A 134 -3.39 -7.09 -13.27
C PHE A 134 -3.32 -8.39 -12.47
N LEU A 135 -4.48 -8.95 -12.09
CA LEU A 135 -4.54 -10.23 -11.38
C LEU A 135 -4.04 -11.39 -12.23
N LYS A 136 -4.30 -11.38 -13.54
CA LYS A 136 -3.75 -12.37 -14.47
C LYS A 136 -2.24 -12.21 -14.66
N GLY A 137 -1.76 -10.97 -14.70
CA GLY A 137 -0.34 -10.64 -14.83
C GLY A 137 0.49 -10.96 -13.59
N ILE A 138 -0.16 -11.03 -12.41
CA ILE A 138 0.48 -11.39 -11.14
C ILE A 138 -0.34 -12.52 -10.47
N PRO A 139 -0.15 -13.78 -10.89
CA PRO A 139 -0.91 -14.92 -10.36
C PRO A 139 -0.79 -15.07 -8.84
N ALA A 140 0.37 -14.76 -8.26
CA ALA A 140 0.58 -14.78 -6.81
C ALA A 140 -0.38 -13.82 -6.06
N LEU A 141 -0.71 -12.67 -6.65
CA LEU A 141 -1.65 -11.73 -6.05
C LEU A 141 -3.08 -12.28 -6.09
N GLN A 142 -3.45 -12.98 -7.17
CA GLN A 142 -4.73 -13.67 -7.24
C GLN A 142 -4.85 -14.74 -6.14
N GLU A 143 -3.79 -15.52 -5.94
CA GLU A 143 -3.75 -16.55 -4.90
C GLU A 143 -3.78 -15.96 -3.49
N LEU A 144 -3.00 -14.89 -3.22
CA LEU A 144 -3.07 -14.15 -1.97
C LEU A 144 -4.49 -13.67 -1.67
N LYS A 145 -5.19 -13.07 -2.63
CA LYS A 145 -6.57 -12.59 -2.43
C LYS A 145 -7.53 -13.74 -2.15
N ARG A 146 -7.40 -14.87 -2.85
CA ARG A 146 -8.20 -16.09 -2.61
C ARG A 146 -8.00 -16.62 -1.19
N GLN A 147 -6.75 -16.70 -0.74
CA GLN A 147 -6.41 -17.15 0.61
C GLN A 147 -6.95 -16.21 1.68
N LEU A 148 -6.88 -14.89 1.47
CA LEU A 148 -7.45 -13.91 2.39
C LEU A 148 -8.97 -14.05 2.52
N ALA A 149 -9.67 -14.24 1.40
CA ALA A 149 -11.11 -14.47 1.40
C ALA A 149 -11.49 -15.75 2.15
N ALA A 150 -10.83 -16.87 1.84
CA ALA A 150 -11.06 -18.16 2.49
C ALA A 150 -10.77 -18.10 4.01
N THR A 151 -9.69 -17.41 4.38
CA THR A 151 -9.29 -17.21 5.78
C THR A 151 -10.33 -16.39 6.54
N LEU A 152 -10.82 -15.30 5.95
CA LEU A 152 -11.85 -14.49 6.59
C LEU A 152 -13.19 -15.23 6.70
N GLY A 153 -13.59 -15.98 5.67
CA GLY A 153 -14.83 -16.77 5.70
C GLY A 153 -14.83 -17.88 6.75
N SER A 154 -13.68 -18.53 6.97
CA SER A 154 -13.56 -19.64 7.93
C SER A 154 -13.24 -19.19 9.35
N ARG A 155 -12.33 -18.22 9.52
CA ARG A 155 -11.80 -17.81 10.83
C ARG A 155 -12.34 -16.47 11.33
N GLY A 156 -12.85 -15.60 10.45
CA GLY A 156 -13.34 -14.27 10.79
C GLY A 156 -12.27 -13.19 11.01
N PHE A 157 -10.98 -13.54 11.03
CA PHE A 157 -9.87 -12.60 11.18
C PHE A 157 -8.58 -13.06 10.45
N LEU A 158 -7.71 -12.12 10.12
CA LEU A 158 -6.37 -12.39 9.59
C LEU A 158 -5.35 -12.46 10.73
N ILE A 159 -4.17 -13.03 10.48
CA ILE A 159 -3.07 -13.04 11.44
C ILE A 159 -1.95 -12.16 10.88
N GLY A 160 -1.49 -11.19 11.67
CA GLY A 160 -0.34 -10.34 11.32
C GLY A 160 0.99 -11.07 11.48
N LEU A 161 2.08 -10.46 10.98
CA LEU A 161 3.45 -11.02 11.12
C LEU A 161 3.84 -11.24 12.59
N ASP A 162 3.33 -10.41 13.49
CA ASP A 162 3.47 -10.49 14.95
C ASP A 162 2.42 -11.41 15.61
N LYS A 163 1.79 -12.30 14.84
CA LYS A 163 0.78 -13.28 15.28
C LYS A 163 -0.52 -12.72 15.86
N ARG A 164 -0.68 -11.39 15.92
CA ARG A 164 -1.91 -10.78 16.43
C ARG A 164 -3.10 -10.98 15.47
N PRO A 165 -4.33 -11.12 16.00
CA PRO A 165 -5.53 -11.12 15.17
C PRO A 165 -5.76 -9.72 14.58
N LEU A 166 -6.13 -9.70 13.29
CA LEU A 166 -6.46 -8.51 12.52
C LEU A 166 -7.90 -8.63 12.03
N TYR A 167 -8.81 -7.95 12.72
CA TYR A 167 -10.23 -7.93 12.37
C TYR A 167 -10.48 -7.01 11.19
N CYS A 168 -10.99 -7.59 10.10
CA CYS A 168 -11.31 -6.87 8.88
C CYS A 168 -12.82 -6.61 8.81
N ARG A 169 -13.22 -5.37 8.53
CA ARG A 169 -14.65 -5.00 8.39
C ARG A 169 -15.28 -5.52 7.09
N SER A 170 -14.47 -5.87 6.10
CA SER A 170 -14.90 -6.44 4.83
C SER A 170 -13.73 -7.15 4.13
N GLU A 171 -14.04 -8.10 3.25
CA GLU A 171 -13.06 -8.84 2.46
C GLU A 171 -12.22 -7.91 1.56
N PHE A 172 -12.85 -6.91 0.95
CA PHE A 172 -12.14 -5.94 0.09
C PHE A 172 -11.05 -5.14 0.85
N LYS A 173 -11.14 -5.02 2.17
CA LYS A 173 -10.15 -4.36 3.02
C LYS A 173 -9.07 -5.30 3.56
N ALA A 174 -9.22 -6.61 3.36
CA ALA A 174 -8.35 -7.63 3.93
C ALA A 174 -6.88 -7.42 3.55
N LEU A 175 -6.62 -7.23 2.25
CA LEU A 175 -5.28 -6.99 1.73
C LEU A 175 -4.67 -5.72 2.35
N ASN A 176 -5.40 -4.60 2.34
CA ASN A 176 -4.94 -3.36 2.94
C ASN A 176 -4.57 -3.52 4.42
N VAL A 177 -5.46 -4.15 5.20
CA VAL A 177 -5.24 -4.38 6.63
C VAL A 177 -3.98 -5.21 6.86
N LEU A 178 -3.80 -6.28 6.09
CA LEU A 178 -2.64 -7.16 6.17
C LEU A 178 -1.33 -6.41 5.87
N LEU A 179 -1.29 -5.67 4.76
CA LEU A 179 -0.10 -4.93 4.33
C LEU A 179 0.26 -3.80 5.29
N GLN A 180 -0.73 -3.02 5.75
CA GLN A 180 -0.50 -1.98 6.74
C GLN A 180 -0.06 -2.53 8.09
N ALA A 181 -0.59 -3.70 8.49
CA ALA A 181 -0.19 -4.35 9.72
C ALA A 181 1.25 -4.88 9.66
N ALA A 182 1.64 -5.48 8.53
CA ALA A 182 3.02 -5.87 8.29
C ALA A 182 3.97 -4.66 8.34
N GLY A 183 3.65 -3.59 7.61
CA GLY A 183 4.44 -2.37 7.63
C GLY A 183 4.55 -1.75 9.03
N ALA A 184 3.49 -1.80 9.83
CA ALA A 184 3.53 -1.31 11.22
C ALA A 184 4.49 -2.11 12.10
N VAL A 185 4.56 -3.43 11.93
CA VAL A 185 5.49 -4.29 12.69
C VAL A 185 6.92 -4.01 12.27
N ILE A 186 7.19 -3.95 10.95
CA ILE A 186 8.52 -3.66 10.41
C ILE A 186 9.04 -2.32 10.93
N MET A 187 8.23 -1.25 10.86
CA MET A 187 8.67 0.07 11.33
C MET A 187 8.88 0.13 12.84
N LYS A 188 8.13 -0.64 13.64
CA LYS A 188 8.40 -0.74 15.08
C LYS A 188 9.72 -1.45 15.36
N GLN A 189 10.03 -2.50 14.61
CA GLN A 189 11.32 -3.19 14.74
C GLN A 189 12.49 -2.26 14.40
N VAL A 190 12.36 -1.42 13.37
CA VAL A 190 13.37 -0.40 13.05
C VAL A 190 13.61 0.55 14.23
N VAL A 191 12.55 1.00 14.90
CA VAL A 191 12.68 1.87 16.08
C VAL A 191 13.39 1.16 17.25
N ILE A 192 13.09 -0.13 17.47
CA ILE A 192 13.76 -0.93 18.50
C ILE A 192 15.25 -1.04 18.17
N ASN A 193 15.59 -1.45 16.94
CA ASN A 193 16.98 -1.62 16.52
C ASN A 193 17.80 -0.32 16.66
N ILE A 194 17.24 0.82 16.25
CA ILE A 194 17.90 2.14 16.37
C ILE A 194 18.09 2.55 17.83
N HIS A 195 17.23 2.10 18.74
CA HIS A 195 17.32 2.45 20.17
C HIS A 195 18.29 1.56 20.95
N GLU A 196 18.45 0.30 20.53
CA GLU A 196 19.32 -0.68 21.19
C GLU A 196 20.78 -0.61 20.75
N GLU A 197 21.06 0.00 19.59
CA GLU A 197 22.41 0.37 19.14
C GLU A 197 22.96 1.59 19.89
#